data_AF-A0A151IJH5-F1
#
_entry.id   AF-A0A151IJH5-F1
#
_cell.length_a   1.000
_cell.length_b   1.000
_cell.length_c   1.000
_cell.angle_alpha   90.00
_cell.angle_beta   90.00
_cell.angle_gamma   90.00
#
_symmetry.space_group_name_H-M   'P 1'
#
loop_
_entity.id
_entity.type
_entity.pdbx_description
1 polymer ?
#
loop_
_entity_poly.entity_id
_entity_poly.type
_entity_poly.pdbx_seq_one_letter_code
_entity_poly.pdbx_strand_id
1 'polypeptide(L)'
;MHFRALWCFMIGVTTLIIICGYSGMVIYAWYHECDPLTTKLARAKDQLLPLLVMNVLGNFPGLPGLFVAGVFSAALSSLSTGLNSMAAVVLEDFVKPFMKTPFTPRGADIFMKLTVVILGIICVALVFVVEQAGTHLLQLSISLGAITNGPSFGIFNMGILLPWINGKGALIGGIAGLSFMGWLGLSAEAAITSGKIKLISKY
;
A
#
# COMPACT_ATOMS: atom_id res chain seq x y z
N MET A 1 -2.68 -2.14 -29.71
CA MET A 1 -1.70 -1.75 -28.67
C MET A 1 -2.16 -2.14 -27.26
N HIS A 2 -3.45 -1.98 -26.92
CA HIS A 2 -4.01 -2.26 -25.60
C HIS A 2 -3.84 -3.71 -25.09
N PHE A 3 -4.15 -4.74 -25.89
CA PHE A 3 -4.01 -6.14 -25.43
C PHE A 3 -2.56 -6.54 -25.14
N ARG A 4 -1.58 -6.08 -25.95
CA ARG A 4 -0.16 -6.40 -25.74
C ARG A 4 0.36 -5.82 -24.43
N ALA A 5 -0.03 -4.58 -24.10
CA ALA A 5 0.33 -3.96 -22.82
C ALA A 5 -0.28 -4.72 -21.64
N LEU A 6 -1.53 -5.17 -21.77
CA LEU A 6 -2.21 -5.95 -20.74
C LEU A 6 -1.50 -7.29 -20.49
N TRP A 7 -1.14 -8.02 -21.54
CA TRP A 7 -0.39 -9.28 -21.41
C TRP A 7 0.98 -9.08 -20.76
N CYS A 8 1.73 -8.03 -21.16
CA CYS A 8 3.01 -7.70 -20.52
C CYS A 8 2.84 -7.41 -19.02
N PHE A 9 1.82 -6.65 -18.64
CA PHE A 9 1.53 -6.35 -17.25
C PHE A 9 1.18 -7.61 -16.45
N MET A 10 0.30 -8.46 -16.97
CA MET A 10 -0.10 -9.70 -16.30
C MET A 10 1.08 -10.64 -16.07
N ILE A 11 1.90 -10.88 -17.11
CA ILE A 11 3.10 -11.73 -17.00
C ILE A 11 4.09 -11.13 -16.00
N GLY A 12 4.31 -9.82 -16.04
CA GLY A 12 5.22 -9.12 -15.13
C GLY A 12 4.79 -9.25 -13.66
N VAL A 13 3.50 -8.99 -13.38
CA VAL A 13 2.95 -9.08 -12.02
C VAL A 13 2.99 -10.52 -11.50
N THR A 14 2.59 -11.50 -12.31
CA THR A 14 2.65 -12.91 -11.90
C THR A 14 4.08 -13.35 -11.60
N THR A 15 5.05 -12.96 -12.44
CA THR A 15 6.46 -13.28 -12.22
C THR A 15 6.99 -12.66 -10.92
N LEU A 16 6.66 -11.39 -10.67
CA LEU A 16 7.03 -10.69 -9.43
C LEU A 16 6.47 -11.39 -8.19
N ILE A 17 5.19 -11.78 -8.21
CA ILE A 17 4.56 -12.46 -7.07
C ILE A 17 5.23 -13.81 -6.78
N ILE A 18 5.56 -14.58 -7.82
CA ILE A 18 6.26 -15.87 -7.68
C ILE A 18 7.64 -15.66 -7.04
N ILE A 19 8.40 -14.66 -7.49
CA ILE A 19 9.72 -14.34 -6.92
C ILE A 19 9.61 -13.91 -5.46
N CYS A 20 8.63 -13.06 -5.12
CA CYS A 20 8.38 -12.66 -3.74
C CYS A 20 8.02 -13.88 -2.87
N GLY A 21 7.13 -14.76 -3.34
CA GLY A 21 6.78 -16.00 -2.64
C GLY A 21 7.98 -16.91 -2.42
N TYR A 22 8.83 -17.07 -3.44
CA TYR A 22 10.07 -17.84 -3.34
C TYR A 22 11.04 -17.24 -2.31
N SER A 23 11.22 -15.92 -2.30
CA SER A 23 12.06 -15.25 -1.30
C SER A 23 11.58 -15.48 0.14
N GLY A 24 10.26 -15.51 0.36
CA GLY A 24 9.67 -15.86 1.66
C GLY A 24 9.99 -17.30 2.09
N MET A 25 9.94 -18.26 1.17
CA MET A 25 10.33 -19.64 1.45
C MET A 25 11.84 -19.77 1.76
N VAL A 26 12.69 -19.00 1.07
CA VAL A 26 14.15 -18.98 1.34
C VAL A 26 14.44 -18.43 2.73
N ILE A 27 13.78 -17.34 3.13
CA ILE A 27 13.89 -16.79 4.50
C ILE A 27 13.49 -17.85 5.52
N TYR A 28 12.35 -18.52 5.29
CA TYR A 28 11.87 -19.58 6.18
C TYR A 28 12.87 -20.72 6.31
N ALA A 29 13.42 -21.20 5.20
CA ALA A 29 14.41 -22.29 5.19
C ALA A 29 15.71 -21.89 5.89
N TRP A 30 16.15 -20.63 5.76
CA TRP A 30 17.39 -20.13 6.38
C TRP A 30 17.26 -19.93 7.89
N TYR A 31 16.12 -19.44 8.37
CA TYR A 31 15.87 -19.14 9.78
C TYR A 31 15.06 -20.21 10.51
N HIS A 32 14.96 -21.42 9.96
CA HIS A 32 14.19 -22.53 10.54
C HIS A 32 14.67 -22.92 11.95
N GLU A 33 15.99 -22.88 12.19
CA GLU A 33 16.59 -23.29 13.49
C GLU A 33 16.74 -22.12 14.47
N CYS A 34 17.11 -20.93 13.97
CA CYS A 34 17.33 -19.74 14.76
C CYS A 34 16.53 -18.58 14.19
N ASP A 35 15.35 -18.34 14.75
CA ASP A 35 14.48 -17.25 14.33
C ASP A 35 15.02 -15.88 14.83
N PRO A 36 15.38 -14.95 13.92
CA PRO A 36 15.92 -13.64 14.25
C PRO A 36 14.89 -12.72 14.93
N LEU A 37 13.59 -13.03 14.86
CA LEU A 37 12.55 -12.32 15.63
C LEU A 37 12.64 -12.69 17.11
N THR A 38 12.83 -13.97 17.43
CA THR A 38 12.90 -14.47 18.81
C THR A 38 14.20 -14.05 19.51
N THR A 39 15.30 -13.94 18.77
CA THR A 39 16.60 -13.46 19.29
C THR A 39 16.73 -11.94 19.36
N LYS A 40 15.68 -11.18 19.00
CA LYS A 40 15.65 -9.70 18.91
C LYS A 40 16.66 -9.08 17.93
N LEU A 41 17.17 -9.87 16.98
CA LEU A 41 17.98 -9.36 15.87
C LEU A 41 17.14 -8.57 14.86
N ALA A 42 15.86 -8.91 14.70
CA ALA A 42 14.89 -8.14 13.91
C ALA A 42 13.75 -7.63 14.81
N ARG A 43 13.37 -6.36 14.64
CA ARG A 43 12.26 -5.74 15.40
C ARG A 43 10.91 -6.03 14.76
N ALA A 44 10.86 -6.22 13.45
CA ALA A 44 9.65 -6.46 12.68
C ALA A 44 9.89 -7.48 11.55
N LYS A 45 8.81 -8.16 11.12
CA LYS A 45 8.84 -9.17 10.05
C LYS A 45 9.36 -8.61 8.73
N ASP A 46 9.10 -7.33 8.45
CA ASP A 46 9.51 -6.64 7.22
C ASP A 46 11.04 -6.47 7.10
N GLN A 47 11.78 -6.61 8.20
CA GLN A 47 13.24 -6.47 8.24
C GLN A 47 13.99 -7.78 7.93
N LEU A 48 13.28 -8.91 7.87
CA LEU A 48 13.90 -10.24 7.67
C LEU A 48 14.65 -10.36 6.34
N LEU A 49 14.03 -9.87 5.25
CA LEU A 49 14.63 -9.98 3.92
C LEU A 49 15.93 -9.15 3.79
N PRO A 50 15.96 -7.85 4.17
CA PRO A 50 17.21 -7.10 4.22
C PRO A 50 18.27 -7.74 5.13
N LEU A 51 17.86 -8.30 6.28
CA LEU A 51 18.78 -8.94 7.22
C LEU A 51 19.40 -10.22 6.64
N LEU A 52 18.62 -11.02 5.91
CA LEU A 52 19.13 -12.17 5.17
C LEU A 52 20.15 -11.75 4.11
N VAL A 53 19.85 -10.71 3.32
CA VAL A 53 20.76 -10.21 2.29
C VAL A 53 22.08 -9.73 2.90
N MET A 54 22.02 -9.01 4.02
CA MET A 54 23.23 -8.58 4.73
C MET A 54 24.07 -9.76 5.23
N ASN A 55 23.44 -10.85 5.70
CA ASN A 55 24.16 -12.04 6.16
C ASN A 55 24.78 -12.85 5.02
N VAL A 56 24.05 -13.06 3.91
CA VAL A 56 24.51 -13.91 2.79
C VAL A 56 25.48 -13.16 1.88
N LEU A 57 25.21 -11.89 1.57
CA LEU A 57 26.01 -11.08 0.65
C LEU A 57 27.01 -10.16 1.37
N GLY A 58 27.11 -10.23 2.70
CA GLY A 58 28.01 -9.38 3.49
C GLY A 58 29.49 -9.54 3.14
N ASN A 59 29.88 -10.70 2.59
CA ASN A 59 31.25 -10.96 2.13
C ASN A 59 31.61 -10.21 0.83
N PHE A 60 30.61 -9.72 0.09
CA PHE A 60 30.80 -9.00 -1.18
C PHE A 60 30.49 -7.51 -0.98
N PRO A 61 31.51 -6.65 -0.80
CA PRO A 61 31.29 -5.23 -0.56
C PRO A 61 30.54 -4.60 -1.75
N GLY A 62 29.49 -3.85 -1.45
CA GLY A 62 28.67 -3.13 -2.45
C GLY A 62 27.36 -3.82 -2.84
N LEU A 63 27.27 -5.16 -2.82
CA LEU A 63 26.04 -5.86 -3.20
C LEU A 63 24.86 -5.62 -2.23
N PRO A 64 25.05 -5.65 -0.90
CA PRO A 64 23.95 -5.31 0.01
C PRO A 64 23.47 -3.86 -0.16
N GLY A 65 24.40 -2.93 -0.44
CA GLY A 65 24.07 -1.53 -0.74
C GLY A 65 23.25 -1.39 -2.02
N LEU A 66 23.60 -2.13 -3.08
CA LEU A 66 22.84 -2.16 -4.32
C LEU A 66 21.42 -2.71 -4.12
N PHE A 67 21.27 -3.75 -3.30
CA PHE A 67 19.97 -4.30 -2.94
C PHE A 67 19.09 -3.26 -2.24
N VAL A 68 19.62 -2.62 -1.19
CA VAL A 68 18.90 -1.58 -0.44
C VAL A 68 18.53 -0.39 -1.33
N ALA A 69 19.45 0.05 -2.21
CA ALA A 69 19.17 1.11 -3.18
C ALA A 69 18.03 0.74 -4.14
N GLY A 70 17.99 -0.50 -4.62
CA GLY A 70 16.92 -1.01 -5.47
C GLY A 70 15.55 -1.01 -4.77
N VAL A 71 15.50 -1.47 -3.51
CA VAL A 71 14.27 -1.47 -2.69
C VAL A 71 13.73 -0.04 -2.50
N PHE A 72 14.60 0.90 -2.12
CA PHE A 72 14.20 2.29 -1.96
C PHE A 72 13.76 2.93 -3.28
N SER A 73 14.45 2.63 -4.39
CA SER A 73 14.06 3.12 -5.72
C SER A 73 12.66 2.64 -6.12
N ALA A 74 12.36 1.36 -5.92
CA ALA A 74 11.04 0.79 -6.19
C ALA A 74 9.94 1.41 -5.31
N ALA A 75 10.22 1.60 -4.01
CA ALA A 75 9.31 2.25 -3.08
C ALA A 75 9.03 3.71 -3.48
N LEU A 76 10.08 4.49 -3.80
CA LEU A 76 9.97 5.88 -4.24
C LEU A 76 9.23 6.03 -5.57
N SER A 77 9.40 5.09 -6.51
CA SER A 77 8.65 5.08 -7.78
C SER A 77 7.15 4.93 -7.55
N SER A 78 6.76 4.03 -6.63
CA SER A 78 5.35 3.81 -6.28
C SER A 78 4.76 5.01 -5.54
N LEU A 79 5.52 5.57 -4.58
CA LEU A 79 5.15 6.76 -3.83
C LEU A 79 4.95 7.97 -4.75
N SER A 80 5.87 8.21 -5.68
CA SER A 80 5.77 9.31 -6.66
C SER A 80 4.50 9.19 -7.51
N THR A 81 4.21 7.99 -8.01
CA THR A 81 2.99 7.72 -8.79
C THR A 81 1.73 7.94 -7.96
N GLY A 82 1.72 7.51 -6.69
CA GLY A 82 0.61 7.71 -5.76
C GLY A 82 0.36 9.18 -5.42
N LEU A 83 1.40 9.94 -5.03
CA LEU A 83 1.28 11.36 -4.73
C LEU A 83 0.81 12.16 -5.95
N ASN A 84 1.35 11.87 -7.14
CA ASN A 84 0.95 12.56 -8.36
C ASN A 84 -0.51 12.28 -8.73
N SER A 85 -0.96 11.02 -8.57
CA SER A 85 -2.35 10.64 -8.82
C SER A 85 -3.31 11.30 -7.81
N MET A 86 -2.93 11.35 -6.53
CA MET A 86 -3.73 12.04 -5.51
C MET A 86 -3.79 13.55 -5.77
N ALA A 87 -2.69 14.18 -6.20
CA ALA A 87 -2.72 15.59 -6.58
C ALA A 87 -3.66 15.85 -7.77
N ALA A 88 -3.67 14.94 -8.76
CA ALA A 88 -4.61 14.99 -9.87
C ALA A 88 -6.06 14.87 -9.40
N VAL A 89 -6.37 13.92 -8.51
CA VAL A 89 -7.71 13.77 -7.91
C VAL A 89 -8.13 15.02 -7.15
N VAL A 90 -7.23 15.61 -6.34
CA VAL A 90 -7.53 16.87 -5.63
C VAL A 90 -7.87 17.99 -6.62
N LEU A 91 -7.10 18.14 -7.70
CA LEU A 91 -7.35 19.17 -8.70
C LEU A 91 -8.66 18.93 -9.46
N GLU A 92 -8.86 17.73 -10.03
CA GLU A 92 -9.98 17.40 -10.91
C GLU A 92 -11.30 17.25 -10.16
N ASP A 93 -11.29 16.64 -8.97
CA ASP A 93 -12.52 16.28 -8.25
C ASP A 93 -12.89 17.29 -7.15
N PHE A 94 -11.92 18.00 -6.55
CA PHE A 94 -12.18 18.91 -5.44
C PHE A 94 -12.01 20.39 -5.77
N VAL A 95 -11.20 20.76 -6.75
CA VAL A 95 -10.95 22.17 -7.08
C VAL A 95 -11.72 22.59 -8.32
N LYS A 96 -11.54 21.90 -9.44
CA LYS A 96 -12.19 22.26 -10.70
C LYS A 96 -13.72 22.33 -10.63
N PRO A 97 -14.45 21.45 -9.92
CA PRO A 97 -15.91 21.50 -9.89
C PRO A 97 -16.46 22.73 -9.16
N PHE A 98 -15.66 23.33 -8.26
CA PHE A 98 -16.05 24.50 -7.47
C PHE A 98 -15.50 25.81 -8.05
N MET A 99 -14.58 25.76 -9.01
CA MET A 99 -14.06 26.94 -9.69
C MET A 99 -14.90 27.31 -10.91
N LYS A 100 -15.32 28.58 -10.96
CA LYS A 100 -16.05 29.15 -12.11
C LYS A 100 -15.13 29.50 -13.28
N THR A 101 -13.83 29.62 -13.04
CA THR A 101 -12.82 29.96 -14.06
C THR A 101 -11.85 28.80 -14.25
N PRO A 102 -11.55 28.40 -15.50
CA PRO A 102 -10.61 27.33 -15.77
C PRO A 102 -9.18 27.75 -15.42
N PHE A 103 -8.39 26.81 -14.89
CA PHE A 103 -6.97 27.06 -14.64
C PHE A 103 -6.20 27.34 -15.93
N THR A 104 -5.30 28.31 -15.87
CA THR A 104 -4.21 28.43 -16.83
C THR A 104 -3.32 27.18 -16.73
N PRO A 105 -2.79 26.61 -17.84
CA PRO A 105 -1.99 25.39 -17.80
C PRO A 105 -0.80 25.45 -16.82
N ARG A 106 -0.17 26.62 -16.70
CA ARG A 106 0.92 26.87 -15.73
C ARG A 106 0.44 26.91 -14.28
N GLY A 107 -0.77 27.43 -14.04
CA GLY A 107 -1.37 27.50 -12.71
C GLY A 107 -1.75 26.12 -12.18
N ALA A 108 -2.30 25.26 -13.06
CA ALA A 108 -2.60 23.87 -12.71
C ALA A 108 -1.33 23.07 -12.37
N ASP A 109 -0.24 23.24 -13.12
CA ASP A 109 1.04 22.58 -12.84
C ASP A 109 1.65 23.01 -11.50
N ILE A 110 1.64 24.32 -11.21
CA ILE A 110 2.12 24.84 -9.91
C ILE A 110 1.24 24.30 -8.77
N PHE A 111 -0.08 24.27 -8.95
CA PHE A 111 -1.01 23.73 -7.96
C PHE A 111 -0.73 22.25 -7.69
N MET A 112 -0.62 21.43 -8.74
CA MET A 112 -0.28 20.01 -8.64
C MET A 112 1.02 19.79 -7.86
N LYS A 113 2.09 20.53 -8.20
CA LYS A 113 3.38 20.44 -7.50
C LYS A 113 3.26 20.83 -6.03
N LEU A 114 2.53 21.90 -5.71
CA LEU A 114 2.29 22.33 -4.33
C LEU A 114 1.50 21.28 -3.54
N THR A 115 0.46 20.70 -4.14
CA THR A 115 -0.32 19.62 -3.54
C THR A 115 0.54 18.39 -3.27
N VAL A 116 1.41 17.99 -4.20
CA VAL A 116 2.35 16.87 -3.99
C VAL A 116 3.28 17.15 -2.81
N VAL A 117 3.83 18.37 -2.69
CA VAL A 117 4.69 18.75 -1.56
C VAL A 117 3.94 18.68 -0.23
N ILE A 118 2.72 19.23 -0.17
CA ILE A 118 1.89 19.20 1.04
C ILE A 118 1.55 17.76 1.43
N LEU A 119 1.09 16.94 0.49
CA LEU A 119 0.80 15.53 0.74
C LEU A 119 2.06 14.77 1.19
N GLY A 120 3.23 15.06 0.60
CA GLY A 120 4.51 14.51 1.04
C GLY A 120 4.86 14.86 2.49
N ILE A 121 4.66 16.11 2.90
CA ILE A 121 4.86 16.54 4.29
C ILE A 121 3.91 15.79 5.23
N ILE A 122 2.64 15.64 4.85
CA ILE A 122 1.64 14.87 5.63
C ILE A 122 2.08 13.41 5.74
N CYS A 123 2.55 12.79 4.65
CA CYS A 123 3.07 11.42 4.68
C CYS A 123 4.23 11.28 5.66
N VAL A 124 5.20 12.20 5.66
CA VAL A 124 6.32 12.19 6.61
C VAL A 124 5.83 12.35 8.05
N ALA A 125 4.86 13.24 8.29
CA ALA A 125 4.28 13.41 9.63
C ALA A 125 3.57 12.13 10.12
N LEU A 126 2.87 11.42 9.22
CA LEU A 126 2.20 10.17 9.54
C LEU A 126 3.17 9.03 9.88
N VAL A 127 4.42 9.06 9.41
CA VAL A 127 5.44 8.05 9.78
C VAL A 127 5.62 8.00 11.30
N PHE A 128 5.64 9.14 11.99
CA PHE A 128 5.78 9.18 13.46
C PHE A 128 4.59 8.52 14.19
N VAL A 129 3.40 8.53 13.59
CA VAL A 129 2.23 7.84 14.13
C VAL A 129 2.33 6.34 13.88
N VAL A 130 2.74 5.95 12.67
CA VAL A 130 2.89 4.55 12.26
C VAL A 130 4.00 3.87 13.05
N GLU A 131 5.09 4.55 13.39
CA GLU A 131 6.15 4.00 14.25
C GLU A 131 5.64 3.56 15.64
N GLN A 132 4.56 4.16 16.15
CA GLN A 132 3.94 3.76 17.41
C GLN A 132 3.07 2.50 17.28
N ALA A 133 2.66 2.12 16.06
CA ALA A 133 1.81 0.95 15.81
C ALA A 133 2.56 -0.40 15.87
N GLY A 134 3.88 -0.39 16.12
CA GLY A 134 4.64 -1.59 16.50
C GLY A 134 4.78 -2.66 15.41
N THR A 135 4.73 -3.94 15.78
CA THR A 135 4.99 -5.10 14.91
C THR A 135 3.89 -5.45 13.90
N HIS A 136 2.78 -4.69 13.86
CA HIS A 136 1.59 -5.01 13.08
C HIS A 136 1.39 -4.14 11.83
N LEU A 137 2.43 -3.42 11.38
CA LEU A 137 2.36 -2.46 10.27
C LEU A 137 1.86 -3.04 8.95
N LEU A 138 2.38 -4.21 8.57
CA LEU A 138 1.98 -4.89 7.34
C LEU A 138 0.49 -5.22 7.37
N GLN A 139 0.00 -5.73 8.51
CA GLN A 139 -1.42 -6.05 8.66
C GLN A 139 -2.29 -4.80 8.65
N LEU A 140 -1.88 -3.74 9.35
CA LEU A 140 -2.53 -2.43 9.33
C LEU A 140 -2.69 -1.91 7.89
N SER A 141 -1.61 -1.98 7.12
CA SER A 141 -1.58 -1.50 5.74
C SER A 141 -2.54 -2.28 4.84
N ILE A 142 -2.58 -3.61 4.97
CA ILE A 142 -3.49 -4.46 4.20
C ILE A 142 -4.95 -4.17 4.55
N SER A 143 -5.28 -4.06 5.84
CA SER A 143 -6.65 -3.77 6.29
C SER A 143 -7.13 -2.40 5.78
N LEU A 144 -6.32 -1.35 5.95
CA LEU A 144 -6.66 -0.01 5.47
C LEU A 144 -6.89 -0.01 3.96
N GLY A 145 -6.05 -0.70 3.20
CA GLY A 145 -6.25 -0.91 1.77
C GLY A 145 -7.57 -1.63 1.47
N ALA A 146 -7.90 -2.70 2.21
CA ALA A 146 -9.13 -3.47 2.01
C ALA A 146 -10.40 -2.65 2.29
N ILE A 147 -10.38 -1.78 3.31
CA ILE A 147 -11.51 -0.92 3.68
C ILE A 147 -11.96 -0.03 2.51
N THR A 148 -11.01 0.52 1.75
CA THR A 148 -11.34 1.40 0.60
C THR A 148 -11.56 0.61 -0.68
N ASN A 149 -10.72 -0.39 -0.98
CA ASN A 149 -10.80 -1.13 -2.24
C ASN A 149 -12.08 -1.97 -2.36
N GLY A 150 -12.58 -2.53 -1.25
CA GLY A 150 -13.79 -3.36 -1.24
C GLY A 150 -15.04 -2.62 -1.75
N PRO A 151 -15.43 -1.48 -1.12
CA PRO A 151 -16.55 -0.67 -1.57
C PRO A 151 -16.36 -0.10 -2.99
N SER A 152 -15.15 0.35 -3.35
CA SER A 152 -14.87 0.83 -4.71
C SER A 152 -15.10 -0.26 -5.75
N PHE A 153 -14.60 -1.47 -5.50
CA PHE A 153 -14.86 -2.62 -6.36
C PHE A 153 -16.36 -2.92 -6.46
N GLY A 154 -17.09 -2.85 -5.34
CA GLY A 154 -18.55 -3.01 -5.32
C GLY A 154 -19.27 -2.00 -6.22
N ILE A 155 -18.95 -0.70 -6.10
CA ILE A 155 -19.56 0.37 -6.90
C ILE A 155 -19.25 0.19 -8.39
N PHE A 156 -18.01 -0.15 -8.75
CA PHE A 156 -17.64 -0.41 -10.15
C PHE A 156 -18.41 -1.60 -10.74
N ASN A 157 -18.52 -2.71 -10.01
CA ASN A 157 -19.28 -3.87 -10.48
C ASN A 157 -20.77 -3.56 -10.60
N MET A 158 -21.35 -2.82 -9.65
CA MET A 158 -22.73 -2.35 -9.75
C MET A 158 -22.95 -1.49 -11.01
N GLY A 159 -22.03 -0.57 -11.31
CA GLY A 159 -22.14 0.28 -12.49
C GLY A 159 -22.04 -0.47 -13.83
N ILE A 160 -21.29 -1.58 -13.88
CA ILE A 160 -21.10 -2.37 -15.11
C ILE A 160 -22.18 -3.45 -15.27
N LEU A 161 -22.51 -4.17 -14.20
CA LEU A 161 -23.33 -5.38 -14.26
C LEU A 161 -24.82 -5.12 -13.97
N LEU A 162 -25.15 -4.04 -13.26
CA LEU A 162 -26.51 -3.79 -12.78
C LEU A 162 -27.07 -2.49 -13.40
N PRO A 163 -27.64 -2.56 -14.62
CA PRO A 163 -28.15 -1.38 -15.33
C PRO A 163 -29.35 -0.71 -14.65
N TRP A 164 -29.88 -1.31 -13.58
CA TRP A 164 -31.11 -0.87 -12.90
C TRP A 164 -30.78 -0.01 -11.67
N ILE A 165 -29.49 0.17 -11.34
CA ILE A 165 -29.03 0.94 -10.19
C ILE A 165 -28.87 2.41 -10.57
N ASN A 166 -29.54 3.28 -9.82
CA ASN A 166 -29.41 4.73 -9.94
C ASN A 166 -28.16 5.26 -9.20
N GLY A 167 -27.62 6.40 -9.64
CA GLY A 167 -26.44 7.02 -9.01
C GLY A 167 -26.60 7.32 -7.51
N LYS A 168 -27.80 7.68 -7.05
CA LYS A 168 -28.09 7.84 -5.61
C LYS A 168 -27.97 6.52 -4.84
N GLY A 169 -28.42 5.42 -5.44
CA GLY A 169 -28.30 4.08 -4.86
C GLY A 169 -26.84 3.63 -4.76
N ALA A 170 -26.06 3.88 -5.81
CA ALA A 170 -24.62 3.61 -5.81
C ALA A 170 -23.88 4.43 -4.74
N LEU A 171 -24.23 5.71 -4.55
CA LEU A 171 -23.63 6.56 -3.53
C LEU A 171 -23.95 6.07 -2.12
N ILE A 172 -25.23 5.80 -1.82
CA ILE A 172 -25.65 5.31 -0.50
C ILE A 172 -25.02 3.94 -0.20
N GLY A 173 -25.02 3.03 -1.18
CA GLY A 173 -24.38 1.72 -1.06
C GLY A 173 -22.87 1.83 -0.85
N GLY A 174 -22.21 2.76 -1.54
CA GLY A 174 -20.79 3.05 -1.35
C GLY A 174 -20.47 3.54 0.07
N ILE A 175 -21.23 4.52 0.57
CA ILE A 175 -21.05 5.06 1.93
C ILE A 175 -21.32 3.97 2.98
N ALA A 176 -22.43 3.23 2.85
CA ALA A 176 -22.77 2.15 3.77
C ALA A 176 -21.71 1.03 3.76
N GLY A 177 -21.22 0.65 2.58
CA GLY A 177 -20.14 -0.32 2.42
C GLY A 177 -18.83 0.14 3.05
N LEU A 178 -18.45 1.40 2.86
CA LEU A 178 -17.26 1.99 3.46
C LEU A 178 -17.36 2.04 4.99
N SER A 179 -18.51 2.47 5.52
CA SER A 179 -18.75 2.49 6.97
C SER A 179 -18.71 1.08 7.57
N PHE A 180 -19.32 0.10 6.92
CA PHE A 180 -19.34 -1.28 7.38
C PHE A 180 -17.94 -1.92 7.33
N MET A 181 -17.21 -1.74 6.22
CA MET A 181 -15.83 -2.22 6.11
C MET A 181 -14.90 -1.52 7.10
N GLY A 182 -15.07 -0.21 7.30
CA GLY A 182 -14.32 0.56 8.30
C GLY A 182 -14.56 0.05 9.71
N TRP A 183 -15.82 -0.22 10.08
CA TRP A 183 -16.17 -0.83 11.35
C TRP A 183 -15.52 -2.21 11.52
N LEU A 184 -15.61 -3.07 10.52
CA LEU A 184 -15.01 -4.41 10.56
C LEU A 184 -13.49 -4.38 10.66
N GLY A 185 -12.82 -3.59 9.82
CA GLY A 185 -11.36 -3.51 9.79
C GLY A 185 -10.79 -2.95 11.09
N LEU A 186 -11.32 -1.82 11.56
CA LEU A 186 -10.85 -1.18 12.79
C LEU A 186 -11.18 -2.03 14.03
N SER A 187 -12.34 -2.69 14.07
CA SER A 187 -12.68 -3.59 15.19
C SER A 187 -11.79 -4.83 15.21
N ALA A 188 -11.43 -5.38 14.05
CA ALA A 188 -10.49 -6.48 13.95
C ALA A 188 -9.10 -6.07 14.47
N GLU A 189 -8.60 -4.91 14.06
CA GLU A 189 -7.30 -4.39 14.51
C GLU A 189 -7.28 -4.04 15.99
N ALA A 190 -8.35 -3.43 16.50
CA ALA A 190 -8.50 -3.15 17.92
C ALA A 190 -8.53 -4.45 18.74
N ALA A 191 -9.16 -5.51 18.23
CA ALA A 191 -9.22 -6.81 18.89
C ALA A 191 -7.87 -7.57 18.84
N ILE A 192 -7.11 -7.43 17.75
CA ILE A 192 -5.73 -7.95 17.63
C ILE A 192 -4.81 -7.22 18.61
N THR A 193 -4.87 -5.90 18.66
CA THR A 193 -4.04 -5.06 19.53
C THR A 193 -4.37 -5.28 21.01
N SER A 194 -5.65 -5.50 21.34
CA SER A 194 -6.10 -5.81 22.72
C SER A 194 -5.80 -7.24 23.15
N GLY A 195 -5.16 -8.07 22.32
CA GLY A 195 -4.84 -9.47 22.61
C GLY A 195 -6.05 -10.41 22.69
N LYS A 196 -7.26 -9.95 22.32
CA LYS A 196 -8.48 -10.76 22.26
C LYS A 196 -8.49 -11.73 21.08
N ILE A 197 -7.83 -11.34 19.98
CA ILE A 197 -7.59 -12.20 18.82
C ILE A 197 -6.08 -12.44 18.74
N LYS A 198 -5.64 -13.59 19.27
CA LYS A 198 -4.32 -14.13 18.94
C LYS A 198 -4.42 -14.75 17.56
N LEU A 199 -3.96 -14.03 16.54
CA LEU A 199 -3.48 -14.72 15.35
C LEU A 199 -2.35 -15.62 15.85
N ILE A 200 -2.57 -16.93 15.79
CA ILE A 200 -1.55 -17.91 16.16
C ILE A 200 -0.41 -17.71 15.16
N SER A 201 0.53 -16.81 15.46
CA SER A 201 1.88 -16.85 14.87
C SER A 201 2.54 -18.03 15.56
N LYS A 202 2.14 -19.23 15.13
CA LYS A 202 3.01 -20.38 15.27
C LYS A 202 4.10 -20.12 14.24
N TYR A 203 5.32 -20.05 14.76
CA TYR A 203 6.57 -19.76 14.08
C TYR A 203 6.76 -18.26 13.83
#